data_AF-A0A2M6Y733-F1
#
_entry.id   AF-A0A2M6Y733-F1
#
_cell.length_a   1.000
_cell.length_b   1.000
_cell.length_c   1.000
_cell.angle_alpha   90.00
_cell.angle_beta   90.00
_cell.angle_gamma   90.00
#
_symmetry.space_group_name_H-M   'P 1'
#
loop_
_entity.id
_entity.type
_entity.pdbx_description
1 polymer ?
#
loop_
_entity_poly.entity_id
_entity_poly.type
_entity_poly.pdbx_seq_one_letter_code
_entity_poly.pdbx_strand_id
1 'polypeptide(L)'
;MKRRSSELKQPRRKSGTFKKAVNGIKLFISWKVPVFITAMVQDSTLGCVEDFKDFCLGELGASGVRFSPVMPIGRAKNAPSGLGLSAAKVKDLFHKGLISGGDENEDVFTRLAGSRNFYCNAGIGQCYISAAGKVYACHYFQNIGEDMGDLPVKPLERVYREYSDSGAIAADFDWEKLEKCKACAHFAKCRGGCRARAKLLSGSWYNPDAFSCGMYGVERSDAIQEQVE
;
A
#
# COMPACT_ATOMS: atom_id res chain seq x y z
N MET A 1 -31.26 1.49 8.75
CA MET A 1 -31.13 0.02 8.61
C MET A 1 -29.84 -0.38 9.33
N LYS A 2 -29.95 -0.91 10.56
CA LYS A 2 -28.81 -1.14 11.47
C LYS A 2 -28.29 -2.57 11.30
N ARG A 3 -27.29 -2.80 10.43
CA ARG A 3 -26.44 -3.99 10.57
C ARG A 3 -25.55 -3.75 11.79
N ARG A 4 -25.90 -4.39 12.90
CA ARG A 4 -25.18 -4.24 14.19
C ARG A 4 -23.75 -4.75 14.00
N SER A 5 -22.80 -4.15 14.73
CA SER A 5 -21.37 -4.49 14.75
C SER A 5 -21.02 -5.99 14.87
N SER A 6 -21.98 -6.83 15.29
CA SER A 6 -21.88 -8.30 15.34
C SER A 6 -21.89 -8.99 13.97
N GLU A 7 -22.29 -8.31 12.88
CA GLU A 7 -22.41 -8.88 11.52
C GLU A 7 -21.23 -8.54 10.59
N LEU A 8 -20.27 -7.73 11.05
CA LEU A 8 -19.05 -7.46 10.30
C LEU A 8 -18.24 -8.76 10.20
N LYS A 9 -18.34 -9.41 9.04
CA LYS A 9 -17.65 -10.67 8.73
C LYS A 9 -16.16 -10.52 9.00
N GLN A 10 -15.59 -11.41 9.81
CA GLN A 10 -14.16 -11.50 10.11
C GLN A 10 -13.57 -12.81 9.57
N PRO A 11 -13.61 -13.03 8.25
CA PRO A 11 -13.23 -14.32 7.68
C PRO A 11 -11.77 -14.73 7.97
N ARG A 12 -10.90 -13.80 8.37
CA ARG A 12 -9.46 -14.06 8.57
C ARG A 12 -8.89 -13.80 9.96
N ARG A 13 -9.64 -13.18 10.87
CA ARG A 13 -9.10 -12.90 12.21
C ARG A 13 -9.55 -13.99 13.18
N LYS A 14 -8.68 -14.38 14.11
CA LYS A 14 -9.04 -15.33 15.18
C LYS A 14 -10.26 -14.81 15.94
N SER A 15 -11.15 -15.71 16.36
CA SER A 15 -12.35 -15.34 17.11
C SER A 15 -12.03 -14.42 18.31
N GLY A 16 -12.88 -13.43 18.56
CA GLY A 16 -12.73 -12.46 19.65
C GLY A 16 -11.72 -11.32 19.42
N THR A 17 -10.91 -11.36 18.35
CA THR A 17 -9.92 -10.31 18.07
C THR A 17 -10.52 -8.95 17.73
N PHE A 18 -11.67 -8.91 17.04
CA PHE A 18 -12.36 -7.64 16.78
C PHE A 18 -12.85 -6.95 18.04
N LYS A 19 -13.46 -7.69 18.98
CA LYS A 19 -13.88 -7.12 20.27
C LYS A 19 -12.68 -6.53 21.02
N LYS A 20 -11.54 -7.23 21.02
CA LYS A 20 -10.29 -6.72 21.61
C LYS A 20 -9.81 -5.44 20.90
N ALA A 21 -9.81 -5.42 19.56
CA ALA A 21 -9.41 -4.26 18.78
C ALA A 21 -10.32 -3.05 19.04
N VAL A 22 -11.65 -3.23 19.02
CA VAL A 22 -12.64 -2.19 19.33
C VAL A 22 -12.45 -1.65 20.75
N ASN A 23 -12.24 -2.53 21.74
CA ASN A 23 -11.99 -2.09 23.11
C ASN A 23 -10.69 -1.27 23.22
N GLY A 24 -9.62 -1.67 22.51
CA GLY A 24 -8.38 -0.91 22.45
C GLY A 24 -8.56 0.46 21.80
N ILE A 25 -9.31 0.54 20.70
CA ILE A 25 -9.64 1.82 20.03
C ILE A 25 -10.39 2.75 20.98
N LYS A 26 -11.43 2.24 21.65
CA LYS A 26 -12.21 3.03 22.62
C LYS A 26 -11.35 3.54 23.78
N LEU A 27 -10.38 2.74 24.22
CA LEU A 27 -9.42 3.17 25.24
C LEU A 27 -8.61 4.36 24.72
N PHE A 28 -7.92 4.26 23.58
CA PHE A 28 -7.15 5.38 23.02
C PHE A 28 -7.98 6.66 22.86
N ILE A 29 -9.21 6.52 22.38
CA ILE A 29 -10.12 7.67 22.20
C ILE A 29 -10.52 8.28 23.56
N SER A 30 -10.76 7.48 24.60
CA SER A 30 -11.03 8.01 25.95
C SER A 30 -9.85 8.81 26.53
N TRP A 31 -8.62 8.48 26.11
CA TRP A 31 -7.39 9.20 26.44
C TRP A 31 -7.09 10.36 25.48
N LYS A 32 -8.04 10.71 24.60
CA LYS A 32 -7.92 11.77 23.58
C LYS A 32 -6.75 11.56 22.63
N VAL A 33 -6.34 10.31 22.42
CA VAL A 33 -5.34 9.95 21.40
C VAL A 33 -6.08 9.80 20.06
N PRO A 34 -5.71 10.56 19.02
CA PRO A 34 -6.28 10.40 17.69
C PRO A 34 -6.05 8.97 17.16
N VAL A 35 -7.10 8.34 16.65
CA VAL A 35 -7.02 6.97 16.10
C VAL A 35 -7.40 6.98 14.64
N PHE A 36 -6.50 6.52 13.79
CA PHE A 36 -6.77 6.28 12.38
C PHE A 36 -6.84 4.78 12.12
N ILE A 37 -7.90 4.32 11.46
CA ILE A 37 -8.16 2.89 11.25
C ILE A 37 -7.81 2.50 9.83
N THR A 38 -6.92 1.53 9.66
CA THR A 38 -6.65 0.91 8.36
C THR A 38 -7.30 -0.47 8.30
N ALA A 39 -8.15 -0.70 7.30
CA ALA A 39 -8.84 -1.96 7.09
C ALA A 39 -8.56 -2.54 5.70
N MET A 40 -8.47 -3.88 5.62
CA MET A 40 -8.28 -4.57 4.36
C MET A 40 -9.63 -4.85 3.70
N VAL A 41 -9.79 -4.49 2.42
CA VAL A 41 -10.99 -4.80 1.64
C VAL A 41 -10.73 -6.01 0.75
N GLN A 42 -11.63 -6.96 0.86
CA GLN A 42 -11.74 -8.20 0.08
C GLN A 42 -13.08 -8.20 -0.64
N ASP A 43 -13.22 -9.05 -1.65
CA ASP A 43 -14.46 -9.20 -2.40
C ASP A 43 -15.65 -9.50 -1.47
N SER A 44 -15.46 -10.45 -0.56
CA SER A 44 -16.45 -10.86 0.45
C SER A 44 -16.86 -9.78 1.45
N THR A 45 -16.11 -8.68 1.54
CA THR A 45 -16.35 -7.55 2.46
C THR A 45 -16.72 -6.27 1.74
N LEU A 46 -16.75 -6.25 0.40
CA LEU A 46 -16.99 -5.04 -0.38
C LEU A 46 -18.35 -4.40 -0.04
N GLY A 47 -19.36 -5.24 0.18
CA GLY A 47 -20.72 -4.80 0.53
C GLY A 47 -20.89 -4.24 1.95
N CYS A 48 -19.83 -4.18 2.77
CA CYS A 48 -19.88 -3.58 4.11
C CYS A 48 -18.84 -2.46 4.33
N VAL A 49 -18.17 -1.99 3.27
CA VAL A 49 -17.13 -0.94 3.37
C VAL A 49 -17.68 0.37 3.92
N GLU A 50 -18.82 0.85 3.39
CA GLU A 50 -19.46 2.09 3.85
C GLU A 50 -20.01 1.94 5.27
N ASP A 51 -20.75 0.86 5.57
CA ASP A 51 -21.23 0.56 6.92
C ASP A 51 -20.08 0.53 7.94
N PHE A 52 -18.92 -0.04 7.55
CA PHE A 52 -17.74 -0.10 8.40
C PHE A 52 -17.09 1.27 8.60
N LYS A 53 -17.07 2.11 7.56
CA LYS A 53 -16.60 3.49 7.64
C LYS A 53 -17.46 4.30 8.59
N ASP A 54 -18.78 4.21 8.47
CA ASP A 54 -19.73 4.89 9.35
C ASP A 54 -19.59 4.42 10.80
N PHE A 55 -19.43 3.11 11.02
CA PHE A 55 -19.13 2.56 12.33
C PHE A 55 -17.82 3.14 12.91
N CYS A 56 -16.76 3.23 12.12
CA CYS A 56 -15.47 3.75 12.59
C CYS A 56 -15.54 5.25 12.95
N LEU A 57 -16.14 6.06 12.08
CA LEU A 57 -16.16 7.51 12.25
C LEU A 57 -17.23 7.95 13.25
N GLY A 58 -18.44 7.41 13.14
CA GLY A 58 -19.59 7.78 13.96
C GLY A 58 -19.63 7.07 15.30
N GLU A 59 -19.63 5.73 15.29
CA GLU A 59 -19.82 4.96 16.53
C GLU A 59 -18.56 4.84 17.39
N LEU A 60 -17.38 4.68 16.77
CA LEU A 60 -16.13 4.60 17.52
C LEU A 60 -15.54 5.98 17.82
N GLY A 61 -15.77 6.98 16.96
CA GLY A 61 -15.13 8.29 17.07
C GLY A 61 -13.69 8.30 16.57
N ALA A 62 -13.34 7.42 15.62
CA ALA A 62 -12.02 7.43 15.00
C ALA A 62 -11.81 8.72 14.20
N SER A 63 -10.58 9.22 14.20
CA SER A 63 -10.18 10.44 13.48
C SER A 63 -10.15 10.23 11.96
N GLY A 64 -10.10 8.98 11.51
CA GLY A 64 -10.19 8.65 10.10
C GLY A 64 -10.16 7.15 9.85
N VAL A 65 -10.51 6.76 8.62
CA VAL A 65 -10.47 5.37 8.17
C VAL A 65 -9.99 5.32 6.73
N ARG A 66 -9.08 4.38 6.45
CA ARG A 66 -8.60 4.09 5.10
C ARG A 66 -8.76 2.61 4.82
N PHE A 67 -9.09 2.31 3.57
CA PHE A 67 -9.12 0.96 3.09
C PHE A 67 -7.87 0.65 2.27
N SER A 68 -7.45 -0.61 2.29
CA SER A 68 -6.39 -1.12 1.43
C SER A 68 -6.82 -2.46 0.84
N PRO A 69 -6.68 -2.67 -0.47
CA PRO A 69 -7.01 -3.95 -1.08
C PRO A 69 -5.98 -5.01 -0.72
N VAL A 70 -6.39 -6.28 -0.77
CA VAL A 70 -5.45 -7.39 -0.61
C VAL A 70 -4.54 -7.47 -1.83
N MET A 71 -3.25 -7.26 -1.59
CA MET A 71 -2.22 -7.45 -2.60
C MET A 71 -1.80 -8.93 -2.63
N PRO A 72 -1.60 -9.56 -3.80
CA PRO A 72 -1.19 -10.96 -3.93
C PRO A 72 0.32 -11.14 -3.66
N ILE A 73 0.78 -10.67 -2.51
CA ILE A 73 2.18 -10.69 -2.08
C ILE A 73 2.33 -11.26 -0.67
N GLY A 74 3.53 -11.72 -0.32
CA GLY A 74 3.80 -12.31 0.98
C GLY A 74 2.85 -13.47 1.28
N ARG A 75 2.21 -13.46 2.44
CA ARG A 75 1.24 -14.50 2.85
C ARG A 75 -0.02 -14.58 1.98
N ALA A 76 -0.33 -13.52 1.21
CA ALA A 76 -1.47 -13.50 0.32
C ALA A 76 -1.14 -13.96 -1.10
N LYS A 77 0.12 -14.35 -1.38
CA LYS A 77 0.53 -14.86 -2.70
C LYS A 77 -0.27 -16.09 -3.15
N ASN A 78 -0.59 -16.99 -2.22
CA ASN A 78 -1.37 -18.20 -2.48
C ASN A 78 -2.77 -18.11 -1.82
N ALA A 79 -3.34 -16.90 -1.78
CA ALA A 79 -4.64 -16.68 -1.19
C ALA A 79 -5.74 -17.44 -1.97
N PRO A 80 -6.72 -18.08 -1.29
CA PRO A 80 -7.94 -18.56 -1.91
C PRO A 80 -8.65 -17.51 -2.78
N SER A 81 -9.44 -17.98 -3.76
CA SER A 81 -10.28 -17.11 -4.60
C SER A 81 -11.26 -16.27 -3.76
N GLY A 82 -11.63 -15.08 -4.25
CA GLY A 82 -12.51 -14.12 -3.57
C GLY A 82 -11.83 -13.26 -2.48
N LEU A 83 -10.52 -13.35 -2.36
CA LEU A 83 -9.71 -12.51 -1.47
C LEU A 83 -9.16 -11.27 -2.17
N GLY A 84 -8.88 -11.40 -3.46
CA GLY A 84 -8.53 -10.30 -4.34
C GLY A 84 -9.71 -9.41 -4.68
N LEU A 85 -9.42 -8.29 -5.35
CA LEU A 85 -10.41 -7.46 -6.01
C LEU A 85 -10.05 -7.38 -7.49
N SER A 86 -11.05 -7.45 -8.36
CA SER A 86 -10.84 -7.19 -9.79
C SER A 86 -10.43 -5.73 -10.02
N ALA A 87 -9.77 -5.45 -11.14
CA ALA A 87 -9.36 -4.09 -11.51
C ALA A 87 -10.53 -3.10 -11.50
N ALA A 88 -11.71 -3.52 -11.95
CA ALA A 88 -12.92 -2.70 -11.93
C ALA A 88 -13.36 -2.32 -10.49
N LYS A 89 -13.29 -3.27 -9.54
CA LYS A 89 -13.61 -3.03 -8.13
C LYS A 89 -12.58 -2.11 -7.46
N VAL A 90 -11.29 -2.28 -7.78
CA VAL A 90 -10.22 -1.38 -7.32
C VAL A 90 -10.45 0.05 -7.84
N LYS A 91 -10.75 0.21 -9.14
CA LYS A 91 -11.07 1.50 -9.75
C LYS A 91 -12.25 2.19 -9.06
N ASP A 92 -13.34 1.46 -8.81
CA ASP A 92 -14.53 1.98 -8.13
C ASP A 92 -14.20 2.49 -6.72
N LEU A 93 -13.48 1.70 -5.92
CA LEU A 93 -13.04 2.13 -4.58
C LEU A 93 -12.12 3.35 -4.61
N PHE A 94 -11.23 3.42 -5.62
CA PHE A 94 -10.31 4.55 -5.78
C PHE A 94 -11.08 5.84 -6.13
N HIS A 95 -12.02 5.78 -7.07
CA HIS A 95 -12.84 6.94 -7.43
C HIS A 95 -13.79 7.39 -6.32
N LYS A 96 -14.19 6.49 -5.42
CA LYS A 96 -14.95 6.83 -4.20
C LYS A 96 -14.08 7.41 -3.08
N GLY A 97 -12.76 7.49 -3.26
CA GLY A 97 -11.83 7.96 -2.24
C GLY A 97 -11.72 7.01 -1.03
N LEU A 98 -12.09 5.74 -1.19
CA LEU A 98 -12.02 4.75 -0.12
C LEU A 98 -10.63 4.11 -0.02
N ILE A 99 -9.93 4.01 -1.15
CA ILE A 99 -8.53 3.60 -1.23
C ILE A 99 -7.71 4.70 -1.89
N SER A 100 -6.45 4.86 -1.49
CA SER A 100 -5.53 5.85 -2.04
C SER A 100 -4.52 5.23 -3.01
N GLY A 101 -4.01 6.05 -3.93
CA GLY A 101 -3.03 5.65 -4.95
C GLY A 101 -1.58 5.58 -4.48
N GLY A 102 -1.30 5.92 -3.23
CA GLY A 102 0.02 6.05 -2.64
C GLY A 102 -0.07 6.53 -1.19
N ASP A 103 1.02 6.40 -0.42
CA ASP A 103 1.06 6.80 0.99
C ASP A 103 0.77 8.30 1.14
N GLU A 104 -0.31 8.60 1.86
CA GLU A 104 -0.82 9.95 2.14
C GLU A 104 0.02 10.69 3.21
N ASN A 105 1.28 10.30 3.40
CA ASN A 105 2.23 11.17 4.11
C ASN A 105 2.64 12.29 3.16
N GLU A 106 1.69 13.18 2.91
CA GLU A 106 1.88 14.49 2.33
C GLU A 106 2.72 15.33 3.30
N ASP A 107 4.03 15.11 3.30
CA ASP A 107 4.95 16.05 3.94
C ASP A 107 5.58 16.97 2.90
N VAL A 108 5.49 18.25 3.20
CA VAL A 108 5.82 19.42 2.38
C VAL A 108 7.26 19.38 1.84
N PHE A 109 8.13 18.58 2.47
CA PHE A 109 9.53 18.37 2.08
C PHE A 109 9.71 17.72 0.70
N THR A 110 8.72 16.98 0.19
CA THR A 110 8.81 16.35 -1.14
C THR A 110 8.74 17.37 -2.29
N ARG A 111 8.36 18.63 -2.02
CA ARG A 111 8.28 19.70 -3.04
C ARG A 111 9.62 20.41 -3.29
N LEU A 112 10.64 20.20 -2.45
CA LEU A 112 11.90 20.95 -2.50
C LEU A 112 13.03 20.11 -3.10
N ALA A 113 12.94 19.72 -4.37
CA ALA A 113 14.10 19.34 -5.20
C ALA A 113 13.71 19.06 -6.66
N GLY A 114 13.19 20.03 -7.42
CA GLY A 114 13.17 20.00 -8.90
C GLY A 114 12.63 18.74 -9.61
N SER A 115 11.83 17.88 -8.96
CA SER A 115 11.55 16.54 -9.46
C SER A 115 10.34 16.50 -10.38
N ARG A 116 10.45 15.82 -11.52
CA ARG A 116 9.38 15.61 -12.50
C ARG A 116 8.40 14.53 -11.99
N ASN A 117 7.63 14.86 -10.95
CA ASN A 117 6.39 14.25 -10.46
C ASN A 117 6.28 12.70 -10.42
N PHE A 118 6.77 12.06 -9.34
CA PHE A 118 6.14 10.93 -8.62
C PHE A 118 6.60 10.92 -7.15
N TYR A 119 5.68 10.63 -6.24
CA TYR A 119 5.80 10.82 -4.79
C TYR A 119 6.36 9.60 -4.03
N CYS A 120 7.16 8.74 -4.69
CA CYS A 120 7.74 7.58 -4.01
C CYS A 120 8.89 8.00 -3.10
N ASN A 121 8.69 7.92 -1.79
CA ASN A 121 9.72 8.25 -0.80
C ASN A 121 10.65 7.06 -0.45
N ALA A 122 10.46 5.88 -1.05
CA ALA A 122 11.22 4.69 -0.69
C ALA A 122 12.73 4.90 -0.86
N GLY A 123 13.51 4.74 0.21
CA GLY A 123 14.96 4.94 0.20
C GLY A 123 15.39 6.41 0.07
N ILE A 124 14.44 7.34 0.03
CA ILE A 124 14.66 8.79 -0.09
C ILE A 124 14.16 9.48 1.19
N GLY A 125 12.84 9.62 1.36
CA GLY A 125 12.22 10.22 2.55
C GLY A 125 11.77 9.20 3.61
N GLN A 126 11.84 7.91 3.32
CA GLN A 126 11.49 6.83 4.24
C GLN A 126 12.41 5.62 4.08
N CYS A 127 12.50 4.82 5.13
CA CYS A 127 13.03 3.46 5.10
C CYS A 127 12.18 2.56 6.01
N TYR A 128 12.31 1.24 5.83
CA TYR A 128 11.74 0.23 6.71
C TYR A 128 12.87 -0.54 7.38
N ILE A 129 12.80 -0.65 8.71
CA ILE A 129 13.79 -1.39 9.51
C ILE A 129 13.08 -2.62 10.06
N SER A 130 13.56 -3.81 9.68
CA SER A 130 13.05 -5.08 10.20
C SER A 130 13.44 -5.28 11.67
N ALA A 131 12.79 -6.24 12.34
CA ALA A 131 13.13 -6.60 13.72
C ALA A 131 14.59 -7.08 13.91
N ALA A 132 15.25 -7.54 12.84
CA ALA A 132 16.65 -7.94 12.85
C ALA A 132 17.62 -6.76 12.63
N GLY A 133 17.12 -5.54 12.43
CA GLY A 133 17.94 -4.35 12.14
C GLY A 133 18.32 -4.20 10.66
N LYS A 134 17.87 -5.09 9.77
CA LYS A 134 18.02 -4.93 8.32
C LYS A 134 17.14 -3.80 7.80
N VAL A 135 17.74 -2.91 7.00
CA VAL A 135 17.14 -1.68 6.47
C VAL A 135 16.75 -1.90 5.01
N TYR A 136 15.57 -1.43 4.62
CA TYR A 136 15.03 -1.53 3.26
C TYR A 136 14.46 -0.19 2.83
N ALA A 137 14.44 0.08 1.52
CA ALA A 137 13.92 1.35 0.99
C ALA A 137 12.44 1.59 1.37
N CYS A 138 11.62 0.54 1.40
CA CYS A 138 10.31 0.56 2.06
C CYS A 138 9.92 -0.86 2.48
N HIS A 139 8.77 -1.02 3.15
CA HIS A 139 8.32 -2.31 3.64
C HIS A 139 8.07 -3.36 2.53
N TYR A 140 7.89 -2.96 1.26
CA TYR A 140 7.80 -3.92 0.16
C TYR A 140 9.16 -4.47 -0.28
N PHE A 141 10.25 -3.70 -0.11
CA PHE A 141 11.60 -4.09 -0.55
C PHE A 141 12.13 -5.33 0.20
N GLN A 142 11.63 -5.60 1.42
CA GLN A 142 11.95 -6.83 2.13
C GLN A 142 11.49 -8.09 1.40
N ASN A 143 10.43 -8.01 0.59
CA ASN A 143 9.87 -9.17 -0.11
C ASN A 143 10.60 -9.50 -1.43
N ILE A 144 11.46 -8.60 -1.90
CA ILE A 144 12.29 -8.79 -3.11
C ILE A 144 13.75 -9.08 -2.76
N GLY A 145 14.13 -9.03 -1.47
CA GLY A 145 15.50 -9.28 -1.03
C GLY A 145 16.47 -8.15 -1.29
N GLU A 146 15.99 -6.92 -1.51
CA GLU A 146 16.81 -5.75 -1.85
C GLU A 146 16.92 -4.84 -0.63
N ASP A 147 17.93 -5.06 0.19
CA ASP A 147 18.20 -4.25 1.39
C ASP A 147 19.15 -3.08 1.12
N MET A 148 19.10 -2.09 2.02
CA MET A 148 20.01 -0.94 2.04
C MET A 148 21.25 -1.25 2.89
N GLY A 149 21.16 -2.22 3.80
CA GLY A 149 22.20 -2.61 4.75
C GLY A 149 21.65 -2.95 6.14
N ASP A 150 22.55 -3.12 7.11
CA ASP A 150 22.23 -3.62 8.45
C ASP A 150 22.69 -2.65 9.56
N LEU A 151 21.75 -2.21 10.41
CA LEU A 151 22.04 -1.33 11.55
C LEU A 151 22.98 -1.91 12.61
N PRO A 152 22.98 -3.24 12.88
CA PRO A 152 23.95 -3.82 13.80
C PRO A 152 25.40 -3.69 13.30
N VAL A 153 25.61 -3.42 12.01
CA VAL A 153 26.95 -3.33 11.39
C VAL A 153 27.42 -1.88 11.27
N LYS A 154 26.53 -0.96 10.88
CA LYS A 154 26.89 0.44 10.65
C LYS A 154 25.73 1.38 10.98
N PRO A 155 25.99 2.65 11.35
CA PRO A 155 24.92 3.60 11.68
C PRO A 155 24.03 3.88 10.47
N LEU A 156 22.75 4.21 10.73
CA LEU A 156 21.74 4.44 9.69
C LEU A 156 22.17 5.49 8.65
N GLU A 157 22.87 6.54 9.08
CA GLU A 157 23.40 7.57 8.16
C GLU A 157 24.30 6.94 7.09
N ARG A 158 25.20 6.03 7.49
CA ARG A 158 26.13 5.38 6.57
C ARG A 158 25.40 4.39 5.65
N VAL A 159 24.46 3.62 6.19
CA VAL A 159 23.57 2.75 5.38
C VAL A 159 22.88 3.56 4.30
N TYR A 160 22.32 4.71 4.67
CA TYR A 160 21.58 5.57 3.77
C TYR A 160 22.48 6.17 2.68
N ARG A 161 23.61 6.79 3.05
CA ARG A 161 24.54 7.40 2.07
C ARG A 161 25.06 6.39 1.06
N GLU A 162 25.54 5.24 1.54
CA GLU A 162 26.04 4.18 0.65
C GLU A 162 24.95 3.65 -0.28
N TYR A 163 23.70 3.54 0.19
CA TYR A 163 22.57 3.17 -0.66
C TYR A 163 22.26 4.23 -1.71
N SER A 164 22.21 5.51 -1.32
CA SER A 164 21.96 6.63 -2.25
C SER A 164 23.02 6.71 -3.36
N ASP A 165 24.29 6.46 -3.01
CA ASP A 165 25.41 6.51 -3.95
C ASP A 165 25.55 5.24 -4.82
N SER A 166 24.83 4.17 -4.50
CA SER A 166 24.97 2.86 -5.16
C SER A 166 24.31 2.76 -6.54
N GLY A 167 23.50 3.75 -6.95
CA GLY A 167 22.65 3.64 -8.14
C GLY A 167 21.49 2.64 -7.96
N ALA A 168 21.12 2.32 -6.72
CA ALA A 168 20.00 1.44 -6.44
C ALA A 168 18.68 1.96 -7.02
N ILE A 169 17.78 1.04 -7.36
CA ILE A 169 16.54 1.34 -8.10
C ILE A 169 15.62 2.38 -7.45
N ALA A 170 15.69 2.54 -6.12
CA ALA A 170 14.89 3.53 -5.40
C ALA A 170 15.60 4.90 -5.28
N ALA A 171 16.92 4.93 -5.46
CA ALA A 171 17.74 6.14 -5.43
C ALA A 171 17.90 6.74 -6.83
N ASP A 172 18.12 5.91 -7.86
CA ASP A 172 18.39 6.34 -9.24
C ASP A 172 17.57 5.51 -10.24
N PHE A 173 16.27 5.81 -10.34
CA PHE A 173 15.36 5.14 -11.27
C PHE A 173 15.36 5.79 -12.65
N ASP A 174 15.69 5.02 -13.68
CA ASP A 174 15.60 5.46 -15.07
C ASP A 174 14.16 5.37 -15.59
N TRP A 175 13.43 6.48 -15.53
CA TRP A 175 12.06 6.59 -16.02
C TRP A 175 11.93 6.43 -17.54
N GLU A 176 13.01 6.66 -18.30
CA GLU A 176 13.00 6.49 -19.75
C GLU A 176 12.91 5.01 -20.15
N LYS A 177 13.27 4.08 -19.27
CA LYS A 177 13.11 2.64 -19.53
C LYS A 177 11.67 2.15 -19.36
N LEU A 178 10.72 3.01 -18.94
CA LEU A 178 9.33 2.63 -18.67
C LEU A 178 8.43 2.69 -19.92
N GLU A 179 8.82 1.98 -20.98
CA GLU A 179 8.20 2.06 -22.31
C GLU A 179 6.67 1.90 -22.31
N LYS A 180 6.16 0.89 -21.59
CA LYS A 180 4.73 0.58 -21.49
C LYS A 180 3.89 1.65 -20.78
N CYS A 181 4.52 2.66 -20.19
CA CYS A 181 3.87 3.75 -19.50
C CYS A 181 4.00 5.09 -20.22
N LYS A 182 4.97 5.26 -21.14
CA LYS A 182 5.22 6.53 -21.82
C LYS A 182 3.99 7.06 -22.57
N ALA A 183 3.26 6.17 -23.24
CA ALA A 183 2.04 6.51 -23.98
C ALA A 183 0.76 6.54 -23.10
N CYS A 184 0.87 6.26 -21.79
CA CYS A 184 -0.30 6.22 -20.92
C CYS A 184 -0.77 7.63 -20.55
N ALA A 185 -2.05 7.93 -20.78
CA ALA A 185 -2.67 9.21 -20.43
C ALA A 185 -2.56 9.57 -18.93
N HIS A 186 -2.36 8.56 -18.06
CA HIS A 186 -2.21 8.75 -16.62
C HIS A 186 -0.74 8.85 -16.15
N PHE A 187 0.23 8.77 -17.06
CA PHE A 187 1.65 8.73 -16.71
C PHE A 187 2.09 9.92 -15.87
N ALA A 188 1.64 11.14 -16.21
CA ALA A 188 2.00 12.35 -15.46
C ALA A 188 1.61 12.30 -13.97
N LYS A 189 0.57 11.54 -13.61
CA LYS A 189 0.09 11.38 -12.22
C LYS A 189 0.64 10.11 -11.56
N CYS A 190 0.66 9.00 -12.31
CA CYS A 190 0.98 7.67 -11.80
C CYS A 190 2.48 7.34 -11.84
N ARG A 191 3.20 7.87 -12.84
CA ARG A 191 4.55 7.42 -13.27
C ARG A 191 4.73 5.90 -13.24
N GLY A 192 3.68 5.17 -13.61
CA GLY A 192 3.67 3.72 -13.64
C GLY A 192 3.57 3.00 -12.29
N GLY A 193 3.47 3.72 -11.17
CA GLY A 193 3.16 3.16 -9.85
C GLY A 193 4.35 2.62 -9.07
N CYS A 194 4.07 1.75 -8.09
CA CYS A 194 5.07 1.26 -7.13
C CYS A 194 6.10 0.32 -7.78
N ARG A 195 7.39 0.71 -7.74
CA ARG A 195 8.49 -0.08 -8.29
C ARG A 195 8.65 -1.44 -7.60
N ALA A 196 8.50 -1.48 -6.27
CA ALA A 196 8.59 -2.75 -5.53
C ALA A 196 7.47 -3.72 -5.94
N ARG A 197 6.23 -3.24 -6.15
CA ARG A 197 5.14 -4.07 -6.65
C ARG A 197 5.36 -4.52 -8.08
N ALA A 198 5.85 -3.64 -8.96
CA ALA A 198 6.20 -4.00 -10.33
C ALA A 198 7.22 -5.15 -10.35
N LYS A 199 8.29 -5.06 -9.55
CA LYS A 199 9.29 -6.13 -9.42
C LYS A 199 8.71 -7.41 -8.83
N LEU A 200 7.94 -7.32 -7.74
CA LEU A 200 7.33 -8.48 -7.08
C LEU A 200 6.40 -9.27 -7.99
N LEU A 201 5.56 -8.57 -8.75
CA LEU A 201 4.47 -9.20 -9.50
C LEU A 201 4.86 -9.55 -10.93
N SER A 202 5.76 -8.79 -11.55
CA SER A 202 6.14 -9.00 -12.95
C SER A 202 7.60 -9.43 -13.15
N GLY A 203 8.40 -9.48 -12.08
CA GLY A 203 9.83 -9.76 -12.16
C GLY A 203 10.70 -8.60 -12.67
N SER A 204 10.10 -7.49 -13.13
CA SER A 204 10.81 -6.35 -13.71
C SER A 204 10.48 -5.02 -13.03
N TRP A 205 11.52 -4.23 -12.79
CA TRP A 205 11.41 -2.84 -12.30
C TRP A 205 10.81 -1.88 -13.33
N TYR A 206 10.95 -2.21 -14.61
CA TYR A 206 10.53 -1.37 -15.74
C TYR A 206 9.20 -1.81 -16.34
N ASN A 207 8.55 -2.78 -15.72
CA ASN A 207 7.15 -3.05 -15.99
C ASN A 207 6.26 -2.08 -15.19
N PRO A 208 5.03 -1.84 -15.66
CA PRO A 208 4.03 -1.14 -14.88
C PRO A 208 3.64 -1.88 -13.60
N ASP A 209 3.26 -1.13 -12.58
CA ASP A 209 2.56 -1.68 -11.42
C ASP A 209 1.09 -1.94 -11.80
N ALA A 210 0.70 -3.20 -11.96
CA ALA A 210 -0.65 -3.54 -12.39
C ALA A 210 -1.73 -3.10 -11.42
N PHE A 211 -1.43 -3.01 -10.11
CA PHE A 211 -2.39 -2.45 -9.17
C PHE A 211 -2.69 -0.99 -9.48
N SER A 212 -1.64 -0.21 -9.76
CA SER A 212 -1.79 1.17 -10.21
C SER A 212 -2.53 1.26 -11.53
N CYS A 213 -2.27 0.35 -12.48
CA CYS A 213 -3.02 0.30 -13.74
C CYS A 213 -4.50 0.03 -13.50
N GLY A 214 -4.83 -0.89 -12.59
CA GLY A 214 -6.21 -1.20 -12.19
C GLY A 214 -6.94 0.02 -11.61
N MET A 215 -6.29 0.81 -10.73
CA MET A 215 -6.88 2.05 -10.20
C MET A 215 -7.28 3.05 -11.29
N TYR A 216 -6.50 3.15 -12.36
CA TYR A 216 -6.79 4.04 -13.49
C TYR A 216 -7.62 3.37 -14.60
N GLY A 217 -8.01 2.09 -14.44
CA GLY A 217 -8.77 1.36 -15.45
C GLY A 217 -8.02 1.11 -16.75
N VAL A 218 -6.69 0.98 -16.68
CA VAL A 218 -5.85 0.66 -17.84
C VAL A 218 -5.79 -0.86 -17.98
N GLU A 219 -6.42 -1.41 -19.01
CA GLU A 219 -6.33 -2.83 -19.37
C GLU A 219 -4.88 -3.19 -19.76
N ARG A 220 -4.41 -4.35 -19.30
CA ARG A 220 -3.05 -4.85 -19.58
C ARG A 220 -3.16 -6.31 -19.99
N SER A 221 -2.56 -6.66 -21.14
CA SER A 221 -2.41 -8.04 -21.62
C SER A 221 -1.50 -8.91 -20.74
N ASP A 222 -0.74 -8.29 -19.84
CA ASP A 222 0.38 -8.94 -19.18
C ASP A 222 0.05 -9.25 -17.70
N ALA A 223 -0.45 -10.47 -17.50
CA ALA A 223 -0.10 -11.39 -16.40
C ALA A 223 -0.58 -11.17 -14.95
N ILE A 224 -1.56 -10.30 -14.65
CA ILE A 224 -2.06 -10.19 -13.25
C ILE A 224 -3.56 -10.47 -13.10
N GLN A 225 -4.32 -10.56 -14.21
CA GLN A 225 -5.76 -10.80 -14.12
C GLN A 225 -6.10 -12.22 -13.64
N GLU A 226 -5.26 -13.22 -13.92
CA GLU A 226 -5.52 -14.62 -13.54
C GLU A 226 -5.11 -15.03 -12.12
N GLN A 227 -4.35 -14.20 -11.38
CA GLN A 227 -3.90 -14.57 -10.02
C GLN A 227 -4.75 -13.94 -8.89
N VAL A 228 -5.77 -13.15 -9.26
CA VAL A 228 -6.56 -12.35 -8.32
C VAL A 228 -8.07 -12.63 -8.44
N GLU A 229 -8.50 -13.29 -9.51
CA GLU A 229 -9.86 -13.84 -9.70
C GLU A 229 -9.96 -15.28 -9.14
#